data_AF-D1YX54-F1
#
_entry.id   AF-D1YX54-F1
#
_cell.length_a   1.000
_cell.length_b   1.000
_cell.length_c   1.000
_cell.angle_alpha   90.00
_cell.angle_beta   90.00
_cell.angle_gamma   90.00
#
_symmetry.space_group_name_H-M   'P 1'
#
loop_
_entity.id
_entity.type
_entity.pdbx_description
1 polymer ?
#
loop_
_entity_poly.entity_id
_entity_poly.type
_entity_poly.pdbx_seq_one_letter_code
_entity_poly.pdbx_strand_id
1 'polypeptide(L)'
;MQAVKREFGQYFGHWNIELPEEDLANRSPGFITKAGWSIRYIFGKDGDREYLEFYAMHLMTDDRHVRIYEDVEYQELDAICSMFGFDPKIPGDEERAERENREYNQRVYKELQEKGLDMMSVNTYLSLNNMPK
;
A
#
# COMPACT_ATOMS: atom_id res chain seq x y z
N MET A 1 2.39 -20.79 -2.05
CA MET A 1 2.83 -19.98 -0.88
C MET A 1 4.35 -19.79 -0.68
N GLN A 2 5.22 -20.79 -0.90
CA GLN A 2 6.68 -20.57 -0.80
C GLN A 2 7.22 -19.54 -1.82
N ALA A 3 6.62 -19.50 -3.01
CA ALA A 3 6.89 -18.46 -4.00
C ALA A 3 6.63 -17.06 -3.43
N VAL A 4 5.45 -16.83 -2.83
CA VAL A 4 5.08 -15.57 -2.18
C VAL A 4 6.10 -15.15 -1.11
N LYS A 5 6.54 -16.08 -0.24
CA LYS A 5 7.58 -15.80 0.77
C LYS A 5 8.85 -15.28 0.12
N ARG A 6 9.30 -15.94 -0.94
CA ARG A 6 10.50 -15.56 -1.69
C ARG A 6 10.34 -14.19 -2.34
N GLU A 7 9.23 -13.93 -3.04
CA GLU A 7 9.02 -12.66 -3.72
C GLU A 7 8.89 -11.49 -2.73
N PHE A 8 8.18 -11.68 -1.61
CA PHE A 8 8.13 -10.67 -0.54
C PHE A 8 9.52 -10.40 0.03
N GLY A 9 10.28 -11.46 0.32
CA GLY A 9 11.65 -11.35 0.82
C GLY A 9 12.60 -10.71 -0.19
N GLN A 10 12.40 -10.92 -1.49
CA GLN A 10 13.16 -10.22 -2.53
C GLN A 10 12.79 -8.74 -2.60
N TYR A 11 11.49 -8.42 -2.57
CA TYR A 11 10.98 -7.05 -2.61
C TYR A 11 11.55 -6.20 -1.46
N PHE A 12 11.59 -6.76 -0.25
CA PHE A 12 12.15 -6.08 0.92
C PHE A 12 13.58 -6.52 1.29
N GLY A 13 14.28 -7.22 0.39
CA GLY A 13 15.55 -7.90 0.70
C GLY A 13 16.65 -6.96 1.17
N HIS A 14 16.68 -5.72 0.64
CA HIS A 14 17.63 -4.70 1.07
C HIS A 14 17.51 -4.34 2.56
N TRP A 15 16.29 -4.44 3.11
CA TRP A 15 15.99 -4.13 4.51
C TRP A 15 15.91 -5.36 5.41
N ASN A 16 16.20 -6.55 4.85
CA ASN A 16 16.12 -7.83 5.53
C ASN A 16 14.74 -8.05 6.20
N ILE A 17 13.66 -7.70 5.50
CA ILE A 17 12.28 -7.89 6.00
C ILE A 17 11.72 -9.17 5.39
N GLU A 18 11.19 -10.03 6.26
CA GLU A 18 10.63 -11.32 5.88
C GLU A 18 9.26 -11.49 6.53
N LEU A 19 8.41 -12.32 5.92
CA LEU A 19 7.14 -12.72 6.52
C LEU A 19 7.40 -13.70 7.68
N PRO A 20 6.72 -13.52 8.83
CA PRO A 20 6.69 -14.52 9.89
C PRO A 20 6.22 -15.88 9.36
N GLU A 21 6.92 -16.96 9.74
CA GLU A 21 6.60 -18.29 9.24
C GLU A 21 5.22 -18.78 9.69
N GLU A 22 4.81 -18.39 10.89
CA GLU A 22 3.50 -18.71 11.45
C GLU A 22 2.37 -18.05 10.65
N ASP A 23 2.52 -16.77 10.29
CA ASP A 23 1.51 -16.04 9.52
C ASP A 23 1.38 -16.62 8.10
N LEU A 24 2.52 -17.01 7.49
CA LEU A 24 2.54 -17.68 6.19
C LEU A 24 1.88 -19.08 6.24
N ALA A 25 2.14 -19.85 7.30
CA ALA A 25 1.57 -21.19 7.47
C ALA A 25 0.06 -21.14 7.69
N ASN A 26 -0.40 -20.20 8.52
CA ASN A 26 -1.79 -20.07 8.92
C ASN A 26 -2.62 -19.15 7.99
N ARG A 27 -1.97 -18.46 7.05
CA ARG A 27 -2.56 -17.41 6.21
C ARG A 27 -3.18 -16.31 7.08
N SER A 28 -2.50 -16.03 8.19
CA SER A 28 -2.94 -15.00 9.13
C SER A 28 -2.55 -13.63 8.60
N PRO A 29 -3.46 -12.64 8.68
CA PRO A 29 -3.07 -11.26 8.45
C PRO A 29 -2.07 -10.82 9.52
N GLY A 30 -1.23 -9.85 9.20
CA GLY A 30 -0.21 -9.40 10.13
C GLY A 30 0.25 -7.98 9.89
N PHE A 31 1.19 -7.56 10.74
CA PHE A 31 1.79 -6.24 10.69
C PHE A 31 3.28 -6.32 11.05
N ILE A 32 4.13 -5.67 10.25
CA ILE A 32 5.58 -5.62 10.43
C ILE A 32 6.01 -4.16 10.52
N THR A 33 6.82 -3.82 11.51
CA THR A 33 7.56 -2.56 11.57
C THR A 33 9.05 -2.84 11.59
N LYS A 34 9.77 -2.43 10.55
CA LYS A 34 11.22 -2.67 10.44
C LYS A 34 11.87 -1.70 9.46
N ALA A 35 13.06 -1.20 9.80
CA ALA A 35 13.88 -0.36 8.92
C ALA A 35 13.13 0.84 8.29
N GLY A 36 12.26 1.50 9.07
CA GLY A 36 11.46 2.63 8.60
C GLY A 36 10.19 2.27 7.83
N TRP A 37 9.94 0.97 7.60
CA TRP A 37 8.71 0.46 7.01
C TRP A 37 7.68 0.10 8.07
N SER A 38 6.42 0.40 7.76
CA SER A 38 5.22 -0.13 8.40
C SER A 38 4.43 -0.89 7.34
N ILE A 39 4.29 -2.21 7.48
CA ILE A 39 3.73 -3.10 6.46
C ILE A 39 2.57 -3.86 7.08
N ARG A 40 1.36 -3.62 6.59
CA ARG A 40 0.18 -4.42 6.92
C ARG A 40 -0.12 -5.34 5.77
N TYR A 41 -0.43 -6.60 6.06
CA TYR A 41 -0.64 -7.59 5.01
C TYR A 41 -1.75 -8.57 5.36
N ILE A 42 -2.37 -9.11 4.33
CA ILE A 42 -3.43 -10.11 4.38
C ILE A 42 -3.16 -11.21 3.35
N PHE A 43 -3.80 -12.36 3.55
CA PHE A 43 -3.86 -13.43 2.56
C PHE A 43 -5.28 -13.55 2.01
N GLY A 44 -5.39 -13.87 0.73
CA GLY A 44 -6.68 -14.03 0.07
C GLY A 44 -6.63 -15.01 -1.09
N LYS A 45 -7.76 -15.13 -1.78
CA LYS A 45 -7.92 -15.96 -2.98
C LYS A 45 -8.68 -15.20 -4.05
N ASP A 46 -8.24 -15.37 -5.28
CA ASP A 46 -8.95 -14.94 -6.48
C ASP A 46 -9.20 -16.17 -7.36
N GLY A 47 -10.42 -16.70 -7.29
CA GLY A 47 -10.72 -18.06 -7.77
C GLY A 47 -9.88 -19.10 -7.04
N ASP A 48 -9.09 -19.86 -7.79
CA ASP A 48 -8.19 -20.89 -7.25
C ASP A 48 -6.79 -20.35 -6.88
N ARG A 49 -6.48 -19.09 -7.20
CA ARG A 49 -5.15 -18.51 -6.99
C ARG A 49 -5.05 -17.87 -5.61
N GLU A 50 -4.12 -18.35 -4.78
CA GLU A 50 -3.80 -17.71 -3.50
C GLU A 50 -2.89 -16.49 -3.70
N TYR A 51 -3.10 -15.45 -2.89
CA TYR A 51 -2.25 -14.25 -2.91
C TYR A 51 -1.95 -13.73 -1.50
N LEU A 52 -0.86 -12.97 -1.41
CA LEU A 52 -0.57 -12.03 -0.33
C LEU A 52 -0.80 -10.62 -0.86
N GLU A 53 -1.53 -9.80 -0.12
CA GLU A 53 -1.68 -8.38 -0.40
C GLU A 53 -1.13 -7.59 0.77
N PHE A 54 -0.33 -6.56 0.48
CA PHE A 54 0.23 -5.71 1.51
C PHE A 54 0.12 -4.24 1.15
N TYR A 55 -0.10 -3.43 2.17
CA TYR A 55 0.09 -2.00 2.14
C TYR A 55 1.32 -1.69 2.98
N ALA A 56 2.30 -1.00 2.40
CA ALA A 56 3.56 -0.67 3.04
C ALA A 56 3.81 0.84 2.96
N MET A 57 4.07 1.44 4.11
CA MET A 57 4.43 2.84 4.25
C MET A 57 5.88 2.95 4.64
N HIS A 58 6.58 3.95 4.12
CA HIS A 58 7.94 4.26 4.52
C HIS A 58 8.06 5.74 4.86
N LEU A 59 8.88 6.06 5.86
CA LEU A 59 8.98 7.44 6.37
C LEU A 59 9.47 8.47 5.34
N MET A 60 10.17 8.01 4.29
CA MET A 60 10.86 8.88 3.33
C MET A 60 10.42 8.70 1.88
N THR A 61 9.50 7.78 1.60
CA THR A 61 9.04 7.49 0.23
C THR A 61 7.53 7.30 0.20
N ASP A 62 6.93 7.38 -0.98
CA ASP A 62 5.50 7.08 -1.11
C ASP A 62 5.18 5.65 -0.66
N ASP A 63 3.91 5.47 -0.31
CA ASP A 63 3.37 4.19 0.11
C ASP A 63 3.40 3.19 -1.07
N ARG A 64 3.24 1.90 -0.76
CA ARG A 64 3.19 0.79 -1.71
C ARG A 64 1.99 -0.07 -1.40
N HIS A 65 1.16 -0.33 -2.41
CA HIS A 65 0.04 -1.26 -2.31
C HIS A 65 0.23 -2.34 -3.37
N VAL A 66 0.38 -3.58 -2.93
CA VAL A 66 0.91 -4.65 -3.78
C VAL A 66 0.19 -5.95 -3.48
N ARG A 67 -0.08 -6.71 -4.53
CA ARG A 67 -0.52 -8.10 -4.46
C ARG A 67 0.49 -9.02 -5.15
N ILE A 68 0.85 -10.10 -4.47
CA ILE A 68 1.75 -11.15 -4.95
C ILE A 68 0.96 -12.46 -4.98
N TYR A 69 0.77 -13.01 -6.18
CA TYR A 69 0.13 -14.30 -6.38
C TYR A 69 1.13 -15.45 -6.25
N GLU A 70 0.63 -16.65 -5.95
CA GLU A 70 1.49 -17.83 -5.77
C GLU A 70 2.22 -18.32 -7.02
N ASP A 71 1.75 -17.92 -8.20
CA ASP A 71 2.39 -18.15 -9.49
C ASP A 71 3.42 -17.07 -9.88
N VAL A 72 3.78 -16.21 -8.91
CA VAL A 72 4.79 -15.15 -9.05
C VAL A 72 4.29 -13.96 -9.90
N GLU A 73 2.99 -13.89 -10.17
CA GLU A 73 2.42 -12.65 -10.72
C GLU A 73 2.42 -11.54 -9.66
N TYR A 74 2.87 -10.36 -10.08
CA TYR A 74 2.98 -9.17 -9.26
C TYR A 74 2.03 -8.10 -9.78
N GLN A 75 1.23 -7.53 -8.89
CA GLN A 75 0.28 -6.48 -9.21
C GLN A 75 0.46 -5.30 -8.27
N GLU A 76 0.81 -4.14 -8.83
CA GLU A 76 0.69 -2.86 -8.12
C GLU A 76 -0.78 -2.44 -8.11
N LEU A 77 -1.26 -2.05 -6.93
CA LEU A 77 -2.60 -1.57 -6.69
C LEU A 77 -2.57 -0.08 -6.36
N ASP A 78 -3.73 0.57 -6.39
CA ASP A 78 -3.85 1.98 -6.04
C ASP A 78 -3.33 2.22 -4.61
N ALA A 79 -2.35 3.12 -4.47
CA ALA A 79 -1.82 3.56 -3.19
C ALA A 79 -2.16 5.03 -2.93
N ILE A 80 -2.16 5.45 -1.66
CA ILE A 80 -2.38 6.85 -1.31
C ILE A 80 -1.26 7.69 -1.90
N CYS A 81 -1.63 8.73 -2.63
CA CYS A 81 -0.73 9.62 -3.33
C CYS A 81 -0.61 10.95 -2.61
N SER A 82 0.60 11.25 -2.13
CA SER A 82 0.89 12.48 -1.39
C SER A 82 1.06 13.71 -2.29
N MET A 83 1.28 13.49 -3.59
CA MET A 83 1.59 14.53 -4.57
C MET A 83 0.60 14.49 -5.74
N PHE A 84 0.32 15.66 -6.31
CA PHE A 84 -0.46 15.79 -7.53
C PHE A 84 0.20 16.85 -8.42
N GLY A 85 0.04 16.69 -9.74
CA GLY A 85 0.53 17.65 -10.72
C GLY A 85 -0.59 18.58 -11.20
N PHE A 86 -0.23 19.82 -11.51
CA PHE A 86 -1.13 20.81 -12.12
C PHE A 86 -0.35 21.69 -13.11
N ASP A 87 -1.05 22.31 -14.07
CA ASP A 87 -0.47 23.30 -14.97
C ASP A 87 -0.75 24.73 -14.45
N PRO A 88 0.29 25.48 -14.02
CA PRO A 88 0.12 26.83 -13.49
C PRO A 88 -0.39 27.84 -14.53
N LYS A 89 -0.44 27.48 -15.82
CA LYS A 89 -0.98 28.32 -16.90
C LYS A 89 -2.50 28.22 -17.04
N ILE A 90 -3.12 27.22 -16.42
CA ILE A 90 -4.56 26.99 -16.48
C ILE A 90 -5.17 27.48 -15.16
N PRO A 91 -5.94 28.61 -15.16
CA PRO A 91 -6.61 29.08 -13.95
C PRO A 91 -7.55 28.01 -13.38
N GLY A 92 -7.41 27.71 -12.09
CA GLY A 92 -8.23 26.70 -11.41
C GLY A 92 -7.71 25.26 -11.48
N ASP A 93 -6.58 25.01 -12.16
CA ASP A 93 -6.08 23.64 -12.37
C ASP A 93 -5.47 23.03 -11.11
N GLU A 94 -4.85 23.85 -10.25
CA GLU A 94 -4.34 23.40 -8.94
C GLU A 94 -5.49 22.95 -8.05
N GLU A 95 -6.57 23.73 -7.93
CA GLU A 95 -7.74 23.39 -7.13
C GLU A 95 -8.49 22.18 -7.70
N ARG A 96 -8.49 22.00 -9.02
CA ARG A 96 -9.01 20.79 -9.68
C ARG A 96 -8.18 19.58 -9.32
N ALA A 97 -6.86 19.64 -9.51
CA ALA A 97 -5.95 18.53 -9.24
C ALA A 97 -5.93 18.14 -7.75
N GLU A 98 -6.00 19.13 -6.85
CA GLU A 98 -6.11 18.89 -5.41
C GLU A 98 -7.40 18.13 -5.07
N ARG A 99 -8.55 18.56 -5.63
CA ARG A 99 -9.84 17.89 -5.43
C ARG A 99 -9.82 16.46 -5.96
N GLU A 100 -9.35 16.27 -7.20
CA GLU A 100 -9.24 14.94 -7.82
C GLU A 100 -8.33 14.00 -7.01
N ASN A 101 -7.18 14.50 -6.53
CA ASN A 101 -6.28 13.73 -5.68
C ASN A 101 -6.93 13.35 -4.34
N ARG A 102 -7.73 14.24 -3.76
CA ARG A 102 -8.46 13.96 -2.52
C ARG A 102 -9.52 12.88 -2.71
N GLU A 103 -10.33 12.99 -3.77
CA GLU A 103 -11.35 12.00 -4.10
C GLU A 103 -10.72 10.63 -4.39
N TYR A 104 -9.60 10.62 -5.12
CA TYR A 104 -8.78 9.42 -5.33
C TYR A 104 -8.32 8.82 -3.99
N ASN A 105 -7.68 9.59 -3.13
CA ASN A 105 -7.15 9.10 -1.85
C ASN A 105 -8.24 8.63 -0.89
N GLN A 106 -9.41 9.27 -0.89
CA GLN A 106 -10.57 8.83 -0.11
C GLN A 106 -11.08 7.46 -0.59
N ARG A 107 -11.15 7.24 -1.92
CA ARG A 107 -11.52 5.95 -2.49
C ARG A 107 -10.52 4.86 -2.10
N VAL A 108 -9.23 5.12 -2.26
CA VAL A 108 -8.17 4.18 -1.89
C VAL A 108 -8.20 3.87 -0.40
N TYR A 109 -8.32 4.88 0.46
CA TYR A 109 -8.39 4.68 1.90
C TYR A 109 -9.57 3.79 2.31
N LYS A 110 -10.75 4.01 1.71
CA LYS A 110 -11.93 3.18 1.97
C LYS A 110 -11.69 1.72 1.56
N GLU A 111 -11.06 1.48 0.42
CA GLU A 111 -10.70 0.13 -0.02
C GLU A 111 -9.74 -0.56 0.97
N LEU A 112 -8.72 0.18 1.45
CA LEU A 112 -7.79 -0.34 2.46
C LEU A 112 -8.52 -0.68 3.77
N GLN A 113 -9.46 0.15 4.21
CA GLN A 113 -10.26 -0.12 5.41
C GLN A 113 -11.13 -1.37 5.25
N GLU A 114 -11.80 -1.52 4.11
CA GLU A 114 -12.64 -2.69 3.83
C GLU A 114 -11.83 -4.00 3.83
N LYS A 115 -10.57 -3.94 3.41
CA LYS A 115 -9.65 -5.09 3.41
C LYS A 115 -8.90 -5.31 4.73
N GLY A 116 -9.01 -4.38 5.69
CA GLY A 116 -8.21 -4.40 6.92
C GLY A 116 -6.71 -4.13 6.70
N LEU A 117 -6.38 -3.48 5.58
CA LEU A 117 -5.03 -3.03 5.21
C LEU A 117 -4.79 -1.56 5.60
N ASP A 118 -5.79 -0.88 6.14
CA ASP A 118 -5.64 0.51 6.54
C ASP A 118 -4.62 0.66 7.67
N MET A 119 -3.80 1.68 7.47
CA MET A 119 -2.88 2.21 8.45
C MET A 119 -3.05 3.73 8.43
N MET A 120 -3.24 4.34 9.60
CA MET A 120 -3.30 5.79 9.68
C MET A 120 -1.87 6.35 9.48
N SER A 121 -1.53 6.57 8.21
CA SER A 121 -0.27 7.16 7.75
C SER A 121 -0.27 8.68 7.93
N VAL A 122 0.92 9.28 8.02
CA VAL A 122 1.06 10.74 7.84
C VAL A 122 0.56 11.13 6.44
N ASN A 123 0.86 10.34 5.41
CA ASN A 123 0.34 10.55 4.06
C ASN A 123 -1.19 10.43 4.03
N THR A 124 -1.76 9.41 4.68
CA THR A 124 -3.22 9.26 4.87
C THR A 124 -3.79 10.49 5.56
N TYR A 125 -3.22 10.94 6.68
CA TYR A 125 -3.70 12.10 7.41
C TYR A 125 -3.64 13.37 6.56
N LEU A 126 -2.52 13.64 5.87
CA LEU A 126 -2.36 14.80 5.00
C LEU A 126 -3.32 14.76 3.81
N SER A 127 -3.45 13.60 3.16
CA SER A 127 -4.35 13.40 2.01
C SER A 127 -5.83 13.56 2.35
N LEU A 128 -6.21 13.27 3.60
CA LEU A 128 -7.59 13.35 4.07
C LEU A 128 -7.95 14.69 4.72
N ASN A 129 -6.98 15.39 5.33
CA ASN A 129 -7.24 16.56 6.21
C ASN A 129 -6.68 17.89 5.70
N ASN A 130 -6.16 17.95 4.47
CA ASN A 130 -5.96 19.22 3.75
C ASN A 130 -5.08 20.26 4.45
N MET A 131 -4.02 19.82 5.11
CA MET A 131 -3.06 20.77 5.68
C MET A 131 -2.04 21.18 4.61
N PRO A 132 -1.86 22.49 4.34
CA PRO A 132 -0.75 22.94 3.52
C PRO A 132 0.58 22.50 4.18
N LYS A 133 1.55 22.09 3.35
CA LYS A 133 2.93 21.85 3.79
C LYS A 133 3.57 23.12 4.33
#